data_AF-T1AFC5-F1
#
_entry.id   AF-T1AFC5-F1
#
_cell.length_a   1.000
_cell.length_b   1.000
_cell.length_c   1.000
_cell.angle_alpha   90.00
_cell.angle_beta   90.00
_cell.angle_gamma   90.00
#
_symmetry.space_group_name_H-M   'P 1'
#
loop_
_entity.id
_entity.type
_entity.pdbx_description
1 polymer ?
#
loop_
_entity_poly.entity_id
_entity_poly.type
_entity_poly.pdbx_seq_one_letter_code
_entity_poly.pdbx_strand_id
1 'polypeptide(L)'
;MEKKTMMRSAETGPGPSPGGAAEAERRLRRVGPVTLGLTIPRRWIQDWNARAGAPVRMRRTADGVLVVRISDEPEIPGPARISVEGGAPDEHLLRHLVAAYIRGAPRILIEQPPKLTPAARQVIHTFLQRTVQTA
;
A
#
# COMPACT_ATOMS: atom_id res chain seq x y z
N MET A 1 -67.73 26.46 13.13
CA MET A 1 -67.06 25.14 13.15
C MET A 1 -65.71 25.28 12.49
N GLU A 2 -64.66 25.37 13.30
CA GLU A 2 -63.26 25.41 12.88
C GLU A 2 -62.83 24.10 12.21
N LYS A 3 -61.96 24.20 11.20
CA LYS A 3 -60.79 23.32 11.10
C LYS A 3 -59.65 24.05 10.39
N LYS A 4 -58.74 24.52 11.26
CA LYS A 4 -57.42 25.08 11.01
C LYS A 4 -56.50 23.97 10.50
N THR A 5 -55.94 24.12 9.29
CA THR A 5 -54.78 23.35 8.83
C THR A 5 -53.64 24.33 8.58
N MET A 6 -52.73 24.37 9.55
CA MET A 6 -51.43 25.03 9.45
C MET A 6 -50.44 24.13 8.69
N MET A 7 -49.60 24.80 7.88
CA MET A 7 -48.17 24.56 7.63
C MET A 7 -47.63 23.12 7.48
N ARG A 8 -46.89 22.87 6.39
CA ARG A 8 -45.42 22.80 6.46
C ARG A 8 -44.77 22.82 5.08
N SER A 9 -43.88 23.78 4.91
CA SER A 9 -42.93 23.92 3.81
C SER A 9 -42.13 22.64 3.60
N ALA A 10 -42.07 22.17 2.36
CA ALA A 10 -41.16 21.12 1.94
C ALA A 10 -39.78 21.72 1.69
N GLU A 11 -38.95 21.78 2.74
CA GLU A 11 -37.51 21.94 2.59
C GLU A 11 -36.91 20.56 2.28
N THR A 12 -36.74 20.25 1.00
CA THR A 12 -35.96 19.07 0.58
C THR A 12 -34.49 19.48 0.55
N GLY A 13 -33.76 19.08 1.58
CA GLY A 13 -32.33 19.33 1.76
C GLY A 13 -31.42 18.78 0.65
N PRO A 14 -30.12 19.11 0.71
CA PRO A 14 -29.17 18.83 -0.34
C PRO A 14 -29.03 17.31 -0.57
N GLY A 15 -28.99 16.90 -1.84
CA GLY A 15 -28.87 15.51 -2.26
C GLY A 15 -27.64 14.78 -1.67
N PRO A 16 -27.65 13.44 -1.67
CA PRO A 16 -26.60 12.66 -1.02
C PRO A 16 -25.23 12.92 -1.67
N SER A 17 -24.28 13.40 -0.86
CA SER A 17 -22.86 13.51 -1.22
C SER A 17 -22.29 12.13 -1.60
N PRO A 18 -21.55 12.02 -2.72
CA PRO A 18 -20.85 10.79 -3.06
C PRO A 18 -19.59 10.71 -2.19
N GLY A 19 -19.63 9.92 -1.11
CA GLY A 19 -18.42 9.73 -0.29
C GLY A 19 -18.61 9.26 1.15
N GLY A 20 -19.80 8.84 1.56
CA GLY A 20 -19.96 8.17 2.86
C GLY A 20 -19.43 6.75 2.78
N ALA A 21 -18.29 6.45 3.43
CA ALA A 21 -17.89 5.08 3.70
C ALA A 21 -19.04 4.40 4.46
N ALA A 22 -19.79 3.54 3.78
CA ALA A 22 -20.94 2.87 4.37
C ALA A 22 -20.44 1.88 5.42
N GLU A 23 -20.34 2.30 6.67
CA GLU A 23 -19.98 1.41 7.77
C GLU A 23 -21.07 0.33 7.89
N ALA A 24 -20.70 -0.92 7.58
CA ALA A 24 -21.61 -2.05 7.59
C ALA A 24 -21.04 -3.12 8.51
N GLU A 25 -21.71 -3.36 9.63
CA GLU A 25 -21.34 -4.42 10.56
C GLU A 25 -21.55 -5.79 9.88
N ARG A 26 -20.50 -6.62 9.87
CA ARG A 26 -20.51 -7.96 9.28
C ARG A 26 -19.83 -8.94 10.23
N ARG A 27 -20.38 -10.15 10.31
CA ARG A 27 -19.81 -11.23 11.13
C ARG A 27 -18.82 -12.05 10.32
N LEU A 28 -17.73 -12.44 10.97
CA LEU A 28 -16.79 -13.42 10.45
C LEU A 28 -17.48 -14.78 10.30
N ARG A 29 -17.20 -15.46 9.20
CA ARG A 29 -17.71 -16.80 8.89
C ARG A 29 -16.58 -17.79 8.95
N ARG A 30 -16.79 -18.97 9.52
CA ARG A 30 -15.80 -20.04 9.43
C ARG A 30 -15.77 -20.59 8.01
N VAL A 31 -14.60 -20.59 7.38
CA VAL A 31 -14.39 -21.11 6.01
C VAL A 31 -13.55 -22.40 6.03
N GLY A 32 -12.76 -22.60 7.08
CA GLY A 32 -11.96 -23.81 7.26
C GLY A 32 -11.67 -24.10 8.74
N PRO A 33 -10.83 -25.11 9.03
CA PRO A 33 -10.53 -25.51 10.41
C PRO A 33 -9.90 -24.36 11.21
N VAL A 34 -9.07 -23.53 10.57
CA VAL A 34 -8.34 -22.40 11.17
C VAL A 34 -8.55 -21.07 10.44
N THR A 35 -9.49 -21.00 9.49
CA THR A 35 -9.70 -19.82 8.65
C THR A 35 -11.10 -19.23 8.82
N LEU A 36 -11.13 -17.90 8.94
CA LEU A 36 -12.34 -17.10 8.95
C LEU A 36 -12.39 -16.25 7.66
N GLY A 37 -13.57 -16.14 7.07
CA GLY A 37 -13.86 -15.31 5.92
C GLY A 37 -14.79 -14.16 6.28
N LEU A 38 -14.67 -13.06 5.54
CA LEU A 38 -15.56 -11.90 5.59
C LEU A 38 -16.23 -11.75 4.23
N THR A 39 -17.54 -11.50 4.22
CA THR A 39 -18.27 -11.26 2.96
C THR A 39 -18.29 -9.76 2.65
N ILE A 40 -17.78 -9.40 1.49
CA ILE A 40 -17.78 -8.01 1.00
C ILE A 40 -19.08 -7.76 0.22
N PRO A 41 -19.78 -6.62 0.43
CA PRO A 41 -20.94 -6.26 -0.36
C PRO A 41 -20.62 -6.19 -1.86
N ARG A 42 -21.50 -6.78 -2.69
CA ARG A 42 -21.32 -6.79 -4.15
C ARG A 42 -21.19 -5.39 -4.76
N ARG A 43 -21.88 -4.39 -4.19
CA ARG A 43 -21.77 -2.98 -4.61
C ARG A 43 -20.34 -2.46 -4.54
N TRP A 44 -19.59 -2.76 -3.47
CA TRP A 44 -18.21 -2.27 -3.32
C TRP A 44 -17.28 -2.90 -4.36
N ILE A 45 -17.51 -4.19 -4.65
CA ILE A 45 -16.75 -4.89 -5.71
C ILE A 45 -17.02 -4.24 -7.07
N GLN A 46 -18.24 -3.81 -7.35
CA GLN A 46 -18.60 -3.07 -8.57
C GLN A 46 -17.99 -1.67 -8.60
N ASP A 47 -18.06 -0.93 -7.49
CA ASP A 47 -17.48 0.41 -7.34
C ASP A 47 -15.96 0.40 -7.55
N TRP A 48 -15.30 -0.68 -7.11
CA TRP A 48 -13.86 -0.89 -7.29
C TRP A 48 -13.49 -1.55 -8.61
N ASN A 49 -14.46 -1.86 -9.48
CA ASN A 49 -14.29 -2.60 -10.72
C ASN A 49 -13.49 -3.92 -10.53
N ALA A 50 -13.64 -4.56 -9.37
CA ALA A 50 -12.93 -5.77 -9.02
C ALA A 50 -13.68 -7.03 -9.48
N ARG A 51 -12.95 -8.08 -9.83
CA ARG A 51 -13.53 -9.38 -10.20
C ARG A 51 -13.34 -10.43 -9.11
N ALA A 52 -14.20 -11.45 -9.10
CA ALA A 52 -13.97 -12.62 -8.27
C ALA A 52 -12.62 -13.26 -8.63
N GLY A 53 -11.81 -13.58 -7.62
CA GLY A 53 -10.45 -14.09 -7.81
C GLY A 53 -9.39 -13.01 -8.07
N ALA A 54 -9.74 -11.72 -8.03
CA ALA A 54 -8.75 -10.65 -8.04
C ALA A 54 -7.80 -10.77 -6.83
N PRO A 55 -6.51 -10.45 -6.99
CA PRO A 55 -5.57 -10.47 -5.89
C PRO A 55 -5.98 -9.47 -4.81
N VAL A 56 -5.94 -9.92 -3.56
CA VAL A 56 -6.27 -9.10 -2.39
C VAL A 56 -5.07 -9.07 -1.46
N ARG A 57 -4.69 -7.88 -1.04
CA ARG A 57 -3.66 -7.68 -0.02
C ARG A 57 -4.29 -7.24 1.28
N MET A 58 -3.82 -7.81 2.38
CA MET A 58 -4.34 -7.56 3.70
C MET A 58 -3.19 -7.20 4.64
N ARG A 59 -3.36 -6.13 5.42
CA ARG A 59 -2.43 -5.76 6.49
C ARG A 59 -3.21 -5.45 7.75
N ARG A 60 -2.78 -6.04 8.86
CA ARG A 60 -3.28 -5.70 10.20
C ARG A 60 -2.45 -4.55 10.77
N THR A 61 -3.11 -3.52 11.28
CA THR A 61 -2.51 -2.44 12.06
C THR A 61 -2.52 -2.81 13.54
N ALA A 62 -1.63 -2.21 14.34
CA ALA A 62 -1.53 -2.44 15.79
C ALA A 62 -2.87 -2.23 16.52
N ASP A 63 -3.67 -1.26 16.08
CA ASP A 63 -4.97 -0.91 16.67
C ASP A 63 -6.11 -1.89 16.32
N GLY A 64 -5.78 -3.04 15.71
CA GLY A 64 -6.77 -4.07 15.35
C GLY A 64 -7.48 -3.83 14.02
N VAL A 65 -7.19 -2.72 13.33
CA VAL A 65 -7.74 -2.44 12.01
C VAL A 65 -7.14 -3.38 10.96
N LEU A 66 -8.01 -4.00 10.14
CA LEU A 66 -7.61 -4.77 8.97
C LEU A 66 -7.80 -3.92 7.71
N VAL A 67 -6.70 -3.55 7.07
CA VAL A 67 -6.74 -2.84 5.79
C VAL A 67 -6.68 -3.86 4.66
N VAL A 68 -7.73 -3.87 3.84
CA VAL A 68 -7.85 -4.73 2.66
C VAL A 68 -7.72 -3.85 1.42
N ARG A 69 -6.77 -4.18 0.55
CA ARG A 69 -6.59 -3.52 -0.75
C ARG A 69 -6.81 -4.54 -1.86
N ILE A 70 -7.78 -4.26 -2.71
CA ILE A 70 -8.02 -4.99 -3.96
C ILE A 70 -7.35 -4.18 -5.06
N SER A 71 -6.36 -4.73 -5.73
CA SER A 71 -5.58 -4.01 -6.75
C SER A 71 -4.98 -5.01 -7.72
N ASP A 72 -5.20 -4.79 -9.01
CA ASP A 72 -4.51 -5.50 -10.09
C ASP A 72 -3.11 -4.92 -10.34
N GLU A 73 -2.82 -3.72 -9.81
CA GLU A 73 -1.52 -3.06 -9.98
C GLU A 73 -0.40 -3.79 -9.19
N PRO A 74 0.74 -4.12 -9.82
CA PRO A 74 1.91 -4.59 -9.10
C PRO A 74 2.38 -3.51 -8.11
N GLU A 75 2.72 -3.93 -6.88
CA GLU A 75 3.31 -3.01 -5.91
C GLU A 75 4.66 -2.56 -6.44
N ILE A 76 4.81 -1.26 -6.66
CA ILE A 76 6.13 -0.64 -6.75
C ILE A 76 6.76 -0.82 -5.36
N PRO A 77 7.88 -1.55 -5.23
CA PRO A 77 8.51 -1.76 -3.94
C PRO A 77 8.75 -0.43 -3.22
N GLY A 78 8.73 -0.46 -1.89
CA GLY A 78 9.16 0.69 -1.11
C GLY A 78 10.64 1.04 -1.35
N PRO A 79 11.10 2.20 -0.85
CA PRO A 79 12.52 2.55 -0.90
C PRO A 79 13.36 1.49 -0.17
N ALA A 80 14.46 1.06 -0.78
CA ALA A 80 15.41 0.16 -0.14
C ALA A 80 16.39 0.97 0.71
N ARG A 81 16.65 0.54 1.95
CA ARG A 81 17.67 1.12 2.83
C ARG A 81 18.81 0.13 2.98
N ILE A 82 20.03 0.57 2.72
CA ILE A 82 21.25 -0.24 2.82
C ILE A 82 22.17 0.45 3.83
N SER A 83 22.37 -0.20 4.97
CA SER A 83 23.36 0.23 5.95
C SER A 83 24.68 -0.50 5.70
N VAL A 84 25.75 0.26 5.51
CA VAL A 84 27.11 -0.28 5.37
C VAL A 84 27.81 -0.11 6.70
N GLU A 85 28.05 -1.22 7.39
CA GLU A 85 28.85 -1.21 8.62
C GLU A 85 30.32 -0.93 8.28
N GLY A 86 31.02 -0.21 9.15
CA GLY A 86 32.44 0.07 8.98
C GLY A 86 33.27 -1.22 8.96
N GLY A 87 33.86 -1.56 7.81
CA GLY A 87 34.66 -2.77 7.61
C GLY A 87 33.96 -3.90 6.86
N ALA A 88 32.69 -3.73 6.46
CA ALA A 88 32.03 -4.71 5.60
C ALA A 88 32.72 -4.78 4.21
N PRO A 89 32.86 -5.98 3.62
CA PRO A 89 33.47 -6.12 2.29
C PRO A 89 32.66 -5.38 1.22
N ASP A 90 33.34 -4.72 0.28
CA ASP A 90 32.74 -3.98 -0.84
C ASP A 90 31.74 -4.82 -1.67
N GLU A 91 31.96 -6.13 -1.75
CA GLU A 91 31.10 -7.08 -2.44
C GLU A 91 29.70 -7.21 -1.80
N HIS A 92 29.61 -7.01 -0.48
CA HIS A 92 28.30 -6.96 0.20
C HIS A 92 27.48 -5.76 -0.29
N LEU A 93 28.07 -4.58 -0.41
CA LEU A 93 27.36 -3.39 -0.87
C LEU A 93 26.82 -3.59 -2.30
N LEU A 94 27.66 -4.08 -3.22
CA LEU A 94 27.26 -4.34 -4.60
C LEU A 94 26.07 -5.31 -4.67
N ARG A 95 26.12 -6.41 -3.91
CA ARG A 95 25.04 -7.40 -3.90
C ARG A 95 23.71 -6.82 -3.41
N HIS A 96 23.74 -5.96 -2.39
CA HIS A 96 22.53 -5.30 -1.89
C HIS A 96 21.97 -4.29 -2.89
N LEU A 97 22.83 -3.55 -3.59
CA LEU A 97 22.43 -2.62 -4.66
C LEU A 97 21.74 -3.36 -5.81
N VAL A 98 22.35 -4.45 -6.30
CA VAL A 98 21.76 -5.29 -7.35
C VAL A 98 20.42 -5.88 -6.90
N ALA A 99 20.34 -6.40 -5.67
CA ALA A 99 19.11 -6.95 -5.15
C ALA A 99 17.99 -5.91 -4.98
N ALA A 100 18.32 -4.67 -4.61
CA ALA A 100 17.36 -3.58 -4.54
C ALA A 100 16.88 -3.14 -5.93
N TYR A 101 17.80 -3.09 -6.90
CA TYR A 101 17.50 -2.76 -8.29
C TYR A 101 16.61 -3.80 -8.98
N ILE A 102 16.96 -5.09 -8.89
CA ILE A 102 16.15 -6.19 -9.46
C ILE A 102 14.75 -6.22 -8.85
N ARG A 103 14.63 -5.91 -7.55
CA ARG A 103 13.33 -5.80 -6.91
C ARG A 103 12.48 -4.66 -7.47
N GLY A 104 13.07 -3.67 -8.13
CA GLY A 104 12.38 -2.49 -8.64
C GLY A 104 12.26 -1.37 -7.62
N ALA A 105 13.15 -1.30 -6.63
CA ALA A 105 13.09 -0.25 -5.61
C ALA A 105 13.22 1.13 -6.28
N PRO A 106 12.25 2.04 -6.11
CA PRO A 106 12.22 3.33 -6.80
C PRO A 106 13.28 4.29 -6.25
N ARG A 107 13.77 4.05 -5.03
CA ARG A 107 14.84 4.80 -4.37
C ARG A 107 15.66 3.85 -3.51
N ILE A 108 16.97 4.06 -3.49
CA ILE A 108 17.90 3.33 -2.62
C ILE A 108 18.61 4.36 -1.73
N LEU A 109 18.42 4.26 -0.42
CA LEU A 109 19.10 5.07 0.58
C LEU A 109 20.29 4.29 1.14
N ILE A 110 21.49 4.86 1.03
CA ILE A 110 22.72 4.22 1.47
C ILE A 110 23.27 5.01 2.66
N GLU A 111 23.48 4.33 3.78
CA GLU A 111 23.94 4.94 5.01
C GLU A 111 25.21 4.24 5.50
N GLN A 112 26.25 5.04 5.76
CA GLN A 112 27.50 4.55 6.33
C GLN A 112 28.03 5.58 7.35
N PRO A 113 27.91 5.33 8.65
CA PRO A 113 28.49 6.18 9.68
C PRO A 113 30.02 5.96 9.79
N PRO A 114 30.83 7.00 10.06
CA PRO A 114 30.46 8.42 10.13
C PRO A 114 30.32 9.08 8.75
N LYS A 115 30.91 8.49 7.71
CA LYS A 115 30.79 8.93 6.31
C LYS A 115 30.99 7.74 5.38
N LEU A 116 30.42 7.82 4.17
CA LEU A 116 30.75 6.88 3.11
C LEU A 116 32.27 6.84 2.87
N THR A 117 32.82 5.63 2.75
CA THR A 117 34.24 5.45 2.39
C THR A 117 34.45 5.68 0.89
N PRO A 118 35.68 6.00 0.45
CA PRO A 118 36.01 6.07 -0.98
C PRO A 118 35.72 4.76 -1.72
N ALA A 119 35.98 3.61 -1.10
CA ALA A 119 35.69 2.29 -1.65
C ALA A 119 34.19 2.08 -1.90
N ALA A 120 33.34 2.38 -0.91
CA ALA A 120 31.89 2.32 -1.06
C ALA A 120 31.39 3.26 -2.17
N ARG A 121 31.95 4.48 -2.27
CA ARG A 121 31.64 5.40 -3.37
C ARG A 121 31.99 4.82 -4.73
N GLN A 122 33.16 4.18 -4.86
CA GLN A 122 33.58 3.56 -6.11
C GLN A 122 32.66 2.41 -6.54
N VAL A 123 32.23 1.58 -5.59
CA VAL A 123 31.25 0.51 -5.84
C VAL A 123 29.92 1.09 -6.34
N ILE A 124 29.40 2.13 -5.68
CA ILE A 124 28.15 2.79 -6.09
C ILE A 124 28.30 3.40 -7.48
N HIS A 125 29.38 4.11 -7.74
CA HIS A 125 29.62 4.72 -9.04
C HIS A 125 29.71 3.68 -10.16
N THR A 126 30.42 2.58 -9.90
CA THR A 126 30.54 1.45 -10.84
C THR A 126 29.18 0.80 -11.10
N PHE A 127 28.38 0.61 -10.05
CA PHE A 127 27.02 0.09 -10.17
C PHE A 127 26.16 1.00 -11.06
N LEU A 128 26.15 2.31 -10.78
CA LEU A 128 25.39 3.30 -11.55
C LEU A 128 25.81 3.34 -13.02
N GLN A 129 27.11 3.34 -13.32
CA GLN A 129 27.62 3.31 -14.71
C GLN A 129 27.16 2.07 -15.49
N ARG A 130 26.99 0.93 -14.82
CA ARG A 130 26.60 -0.34 -15.45
C ARG A 130 25.10 -0.52 -15.61
N THR A 131 24.30 0.05 -14.71
CA THR A 131 22.83 -0.14 -14.69
C THR A 131 22.05 1.05 -15.22
N VAL A 132 22.60 2.26 -15.11
CA VAL A 132 21.98 3.50 -15.60
C VAL A 132 22.71 3.91 -16.87
N GLN A 133 22.43 3.24 -17.99
CA GLN A 133 22.66 3.86 -19.29
C GLN A 133 21.46 4.74 -19.58
N THR A 134 21.65 6.04 -19.46
CA THR A 134 20.72 7.03 -20.03
C THR A 134 20.61 6.76 -21.52
N ALA A 135 19.43 6.33 -21.96
CA ALA A 135 19.01 6.41 -23.35
C ALA A 135 18.75 7.87 -23.75
#